data_AF-A0AAU5UWU2-F1
#
_entry.id   AF-A0AAU5UWU2-F1
#
_cell.length_a   1.000
_cell.length_b   1.000
_cell.length_c   1.000
_cell.angle_alpha   90.00
_cell.angle_beta   90.00
_cell.angle_gamma   90.00
#
_symmetry.space_group_name_H-M   'P 1'
#
loop_
_entity.id
_entity.type
_entity.pdbx_description
1 polymer ?
#
loop_
_entity_poly.entity_id
_entity_poly.type
_entity_poly.pdbx_seq_one_letter_code
_entity_poly.pdbx_strand_id
1 'polypeptide(L)'
;MKRRMTALAGGAALVAAAIVPTNAHAAVDNAVCQVWLGSVTAVGGQRNLTVTANVPPTIEQGKTLAVYQSGQVRLSARQTSEPGPGGDDRYGYVVIGDALYYSRYRTDMVGDLDPSNPPSLGRIGGGWTNFTAIELADYASYPDGTIHHTTFYGLRNDGVLFRWNQLNGGLRASGSYPGFASVKSMALIAKTPTYDTFLANTRGGALYTIRIPLASPLRPVVTPVRTRTWQGFETLSAAACGKNGTLLLGIDKDAKTAYLYAVGHANGTATVIQSRGLVPGTFDDPAYFRWVPISIFDGANGD
;
A
#
# COMPACT_ATOMS: atom_id res chain seq x y z
N MET A 1 60.04 -45.14 -2.14
CA MET A 1 61.39 -44.52 -2.21
C MET A 1 61.48 -43.49 -1.08
N LYS A 2 62.54 -43.57 -0.28
CA LYS A 2 62.82 -42.86 1.00
C LYS A 2 62.70 -41.32 0.85
N ARG A 3 62.30 -40.51 1.85
CA ARG A 3 63.04 -40.06 3.06
C ARG A 3 62.13 -39.08 3.85
N ARG A 4 61.98 -39.21 5.19
CA ARG A 4 62.61 -38.42 6.29
C ARG A 4 62.27 -36.90 6.25
N MET A 5 62.02 -36.15 7.33
CA MET A 5 62.11 -36.33 8.78
C MET A 5 61.56 -35.05 9.47
N THR A 6 61.01 -35.24 10.67
CA THR A 6 61.04 -34.38 11.88
C THR A 6 60.52 -32.93 11.91
N ALA A 7 59.73 -32.73 12.97
CA ALA A 7 59.15 -31.53 13.55
C ALA A 7 60.10 -30.36 13.85
N LEU A 8 59.51 -29.16 13.89
CA LEU A 8 59.86 -28.11 14.84
C LEU A 8 58.60 -27.41 15.33
N ALA A 9 58.48 -27.34 16.66
CA ALA A 9 57.48 -26.58 17.38
C ALA A 9 57.76 -25.07 17.23
N GLY A 10 56.70 -24.29 17.02
CA GLY A 10 56.72 -22.84 17.09
C GLY A 10 55.35 -22.35 17.51
N GLY A 11 55.23 -21.97 18.78
CA GLY A 11 54.00 -21.41 19.32
C GLY A 11 53.65 -20.10 18.63
N ALA A 12 52.41 -19.99 18.16
CA ALA A 12 51.82 -18.72 17.76
C ALA A 12 50.64 -18.45 18.70
N ALA A 13 50.72 -17.31 19.37
CA ALA A 13 49.73 -16.82 20.31
C ALA A 13 48.34 -16.73 19.67
N LEU A 14 47.33 -17.27 20.37
CA LEU A 14 45.92 -17.00 20.10
C LEU A 14 45.65 -15.52 20.38
N VAL A 15 45.70 -14.69 19.35
CA VAL A 15 45.06 -13.36 19.40
C VAL A 15 43.58 -13.60 19.23
N ALA A 16 42.84 -13.54 20.34
CA ALA A 16 41.39 -13.41 20.32
C ALA A 16 41.05 -12.06 19.67
N ALA A 17 40.82 -12.05 18.37
CA ALA A 17 40.15 -10.94 17.72
C ALA A 17 38.72 -10.93 18.26
N ALA A 18 38.43 -9.97 19.15
CA ALA A 18 37.07 -9.63 19.50
C ALA A 18 36.37 -9.22 18.19
N ILE A 19 35.57 -10.13 17.65
CA ILE A 19 34.61 -9.81 16.59
C ILE A 19 33.58 -8.91 17.26
N VAL A 20 33.81 -7.61 17.21
CA VAL A 20 32.77 -6.62 17.45
C VAL A 20 31.65 -6.98 16.45
N PRO A 21 30.41 -7.22 16.89
CA PRO A 21 29.32 -7.39 15.95
C PRO A 21 29.20 -6.08 15.17
N THR A 22 29.75 -6.05 13.96
CA THR A 22 29.42 -5.01 13.00
C THR A 22 27.93 -5.17 12.74
N ASN A 23 27.16 -4.15 13.13
CA ASN A 23 25.75 -4.07 12.78
C ASN A 23 25.61 -4.47 11.31
N ALA A 24 24.79 -5.49 11.03
CA ALA A 24 24.48 -5.86 9.67
C ALA A 24 23.80 -4.65 9.01
N HIS A 25 24.56 -3.88 8.24
CA HIS A 25 23.99 -2.89 7.35
C HIS A 25 23.36 -3.66 6.20
N ALA A 26 22.04 -3.57 6.10
CA ALA A 26 21.32 -4.06 4.93
C ALA A 26 21.94 -3.43 3.68
N ALA A 27 22.21 -4.24 2.67
CA ALA A 27 22.52 -3.74 1.34
C ALA A 27 21.38 -2.82 0.90
N VAL A 28 21.72 -1.54 0.69
CA VAL A 28 20.80 -0.48 0.30
C VAL A 28 20.69 -0.52 -1.21
N ASP A 29 19.55 -0.92 -1.73
CA ASP A 29 19.15 -0.48 -3.06
C ASP A 29 18.81 1.01 -2.91
N ASN A 30 19.61 1.90 -3.50
CA ASN A 30 19.62 3.35 -3.25
C ASN A 30 18.39 4.09 -3.84
N ALA A 31 17.24 3.44 -3.96
CA ALA A 31 16.00 4.11 -4.34
C ALA A 31 15.42 4.86 -3.13
N VAL A 32 15.21 6.16 -3.26
CA VAL A 32 14.52 6.96 -2.23
C VAL A 32 13.09 6.45 -2.11
N CYS A 33 12.70 6.01 -0.90
CA CYS A 33 11.34 5.53 -0.67
C CYS A 33 10.31 6.65 -0.82
N GLN A 34 9.22 6.35 -1.52
CA GLN A 34 8.15 7.30 -1.82
C GLN A 34 6.77 6.64 -1.76
N VAL A 35 5.76 7.41 -1.36
CA VAL A 35 4.35 7.06 -1.55
C VAL A 35 3.82 7.93 -2.67
N TRP A 36 3.29 7.31 -3.73
CA TRP A 36 2.50 8.01 -4.74
C TRP A 36 1.07 8.12 -4.25
N LEU A 37 0.78 9.22 -3.56
CA LEU A 37 -0.53 9.50 -3.01
C LEU A 37 -1.40 10.15 -4.08
N GLY A 38 -2.54 9.54 -4.37
CA GLY A 38 -3.59 10.16 -5.14
C GLY A 38 -4.75 10.61 -4.25
N SER A 39 -5.50 11.58 -4.75
CA SER A 39 -6.75 12.00 -4.12
C SER A 39 -7.77 12.45 -5.16
N VAL A 40 -9.04 12.41 -4.78
CA VAL A 40 -10.12 13.10 -5.50
C VAL A 40 -10.54 14.28 -4.65
N THR A 41 -10.30 15.48 -5.17
CA THR A 41 -10.66 16.76 -4.54
C THR A 41 -12.18 16.95 -4.47
N ALA A 42 -12.63 17.90 -3.64
CA ALA A 42 -14.05 18.24 -3.53
C ALA A 42 -14.70 18.64 -4.87
N VAL A 43 -13.93 19.25 -5.78
CA VAL A 43 -14.39 19.66 -7.12
C VAL A 43 -14.26 18.55 -8.17
N GLY A 44 -13.88 17.33 -7.78
CA GLY A 44 -13.78 16.17 -8.66
C GLY A 44 -12.46 16.05 -9.43
N GLY A 45 -11.50 16.94 -9.17
CA GLY A 45 -10.15 16.84 -9.70
C GLY A 45 -9.38 15.69 -9.05
N GLN A 46 -8.69 14.87 -9.84
CA GLN A 46 -7.79 13.83 -9.37
C GLN A 46 -6.36 14.37 -9.29
N ARG A 47 -5.75 14.28 -8.10
CA ARG A 47 -4.37 14.75 -7.85
C ARG A 47 -3.40 13.58 -7.82
N ASN A 48 -2.13 13.91 -8.07
CA ASN A 48 -0.99 13.02 -7.83
C ASN A 48 0.04 13.79 -6.99
N LEU A 49 0.41 13.22 -5.86
CA LEU A 49 1.42 13.72 -4.95
C LEU A 49 2.48 12.64 -4.74
N THR A 50 3.74 12.97 -5.00
CA THR A 50 4.87 12.13 -4.63
C THR A 50 5.35 12.58 -3.26
N VAL A 51 5.13 11.74 -2.25
CA VAL A 51 5.61 11.99 -0.88
C VAL A 51 6.92 11.24 -0.67
N THR A 52 8.02 11.96 -0.52
CA THR A 52 9.37 11.40 -0.40
C THR A 52 9.79 11.29 1.06
N ALA A 53 10.38 10.15 1.45
CA ALA A 53 10.78 9.83 2.83
C ALA A 53 12.06 10.54 3.33
N ASN A 54 12.23 11.81 3.00
CA ASN A 54 13.24 12.69 3.60
C ASN A 54 12.92 12.97 5.08
N VAL A 55 13.88 13.53 5.82
CA VAL A 55 13.67 14.03 7.19
C VAL A 55 14.09 15.51 7.21
N PRO A 56 13.14 16.46 7.07
CA PRO A 56 11.69 16.27 6.99
C PRO A 56 11.21 15.74 5.62
N PRO A 57 9.99 15.16 5.52
CA PRO A 57 9.43 14.67 4.27
C PRO A 57 9.19 15.81 3.27
N THR A 58 9.25 15.50 1.98
CA THR A 58 8.97 16.47 0.90
C THR A 58 7.81 15.99 0.04
N ILE A 59 7.12 16.94 -0.59
CA ILE A 59 6.08 16.67 -1.59
C ILE A 59 6.50 17.26 -2.93
N GLU A 60 6.29 16.48 -3.98
CA GLU A 60 6.14 16.98 -5.34
C GLU A 60 4.68 16.78 -5.78
N GLN A 61 4.09 17.80 -6.39
CA GLN A 61 2.73 17.76 -6.89
C GLN A 61 2.72 17.67 -8.41
N GLY A 62 2.08 16.63 -8.94
CA GLY A 62 1.77 16.50 -10.36
C GLY A 62 0.55 17.31 -10.79
N LYS A 63 0.24 17.24 -12.08
CA LYS A 63 -0.94 17.88 -12.66
C LYS A 63 -2.22 17.33 -12.02
N THR A 64 -3.20 18.21 -11.81
CA THR A 64 -4.55 17.84 -11.35
C THR A 64 -5.46 17.74 -12.57
N LEU A 65 -6.15 16.61 -12.71
CA LEU A 65 -7.00 16.33 -13.87
C LEU A 65 -8.47 16.33 -13.47
N ALA A 66 -9.34 16.99 -14.23
CA ALA A 66 -10.77 17.05 -13.98
C ALA A 66 -11.47 15.74 -14.40
N VAL A 67 -11.31 14.68 -13.60
CA VAL A 67 -11.78 13.32 -13.94
C VAL A 67 -13.24 13.10 -13.53
N TYR A 68 -13.66 13.68 -12.41
CA TYR A 68 -14.99 13.45 -11.83
C TYR A 68 -15.77 14.75 -11.70
N GLN A 69 -17.08 14.62 -11.48
CA GLN A 69 -17.92 15.74 -11.07
C GLN A 69 -17.65 16.09 -9.60
N SER A 70 -17.97 17.33 -9.22
CA SER A 70 -17.86 17.81 -7.84
C SER A 70 -18.63 16.90 -6.87
N GLY A 71 -17.98 16.49 -5.78
CA GLY A 71 -18.58 15.65 -4.73
C GLY A 71 -18.97 14.23 -5.14
N GLN A 72 -18.58 13.77 -6.34
CA GLN A 72 -19.07 12.51 -6.89
C GLN A 72 -18.44 11.27 -6.23
N VAL A 73 -17.13 11.29 -5.95
CA VAL A 73 -16.39 10.13 -5.44
C VAL A 73 -16.35 10.14 -3.92
N ARG A 74 -16.81 9.04 -3.32
CA ARG A 74 -16.83 8.84 -1.86
C ARG A 74 -15.65 8.00 -1.37
N LEU A 75 -15.29 6.97 -2.14
CA LEU A 75 -14.14 6.09 -1.87
C LEU A 75 -13.40 5.79 -3.17
N SER A 76 -12.10 5.53 -3.06
CA SER A 76 -11.30 4.99 -4.14
C SER A 76 -10.45 3.84 -3.60
N ALA A 77 -10.35 2.75 -4.34
CA ALA A 77 -9.26 1.78 -4.15
C ALA A 77 -7.96 2.38 -4.71
N ARG A 78 -6.85 1.62 -4.68
CA ARG A 78 -5.68 1.98 -5.49
C ARG A 78 -6.08 2.31 -6.94
N GLN A 79 -5.32 3.21 -7.55
CA GLN A 79 -5.45 3.53 -8.97
C GLN A 79 -4.15 3.12 -9.67
N THR A 80 -4.26 2.50 -10.84
CA THR A 80 -3.13 2.09 -11.66
C THR A 80 -2.76 3.20 -12.64
N SER A 81 -1.46 3.39 -12.81
CA SER A 81 -0.83 4.14 -13.88
C SER A 81 -0.05 3.17 -14.75
N GLU A 82 -0.51 2.95 -15.97
CA GLU A 82 0.15 2.08 -16.94
C GLU A 82 0.73 2.93 -18.08
N PRO A 83 2.06 3.02 -18.20
CA PRO A 83 2.67 3.76 -19.30
C PRO A 83 2.32 3.15 -20.65
N GLY A 84 1.79 3.97 -21.56
CA GLY A 84 1.39 3.56 -22.91
C GLY A 84 2.03 4.43 -24.01
N PRO A 85 2.05 3.96 -25.27
CA PRO A 85 2.54 4.76 -26.40
C PRO A 85 1.64 5.98 -26.62
N GLY A 86 2.09 7.18 -26.26
CA GLY A 86 1.29 8.41 -26.34
C GLY A 86 0.76 8.93 -25.01
N GLY A 87 1.13 8.32 -23.89
CA GLY A 87 0.75 8.72 -22.53
C GLY A 87 0.11 7.58 -21.74
N ASP A 88 -0.20 7.81 -20.46
CA ASP A 88 -0.56 6.74 -19.51
C ASP A 88 -2.04 6.38 -19.56
N ASP A 89 -2.32 5.08 -19.47
CA ASP A 89 -3.63 4.55 -19.11
C ASP A 89 -3.81 4.59 -17.59
N ARG A 90 -4.94 5.15 -17.14
CA ARG A 90 -5.23 5.40 -15.73
C ARG A 90 -6.54 4.74 -15.36
N TYR A 91 -6.53 3.84 -14.37
CA TYR A 91 -7.72 3.07 -14.04
C TYR A 91 -7.77 2.52 -12.62
N GLY A 92 -8.98 2.29 -12.12
CA GLY A 92 -9.20 1.74 -10.79
C GLY A 92 -10.67 1.75 -10.41
N TYR A 93 -10.95 1.43 -9.15
CA TYR A 93 -12.31 1.32 -8.64
C TYR A 93 -12.66 2.47 -7.71
N VAL A 94 -13.84 3.06 -7.93
CA VAL A 94 -14.37 4.16 -7.12
C VAL A 94 -15.81 3.88 -6.70
N VAL A 95 -16.19 4.36 -5.52
CA VAL A 95 -17.59 4.36 -5.07
C VAL A 95 -18.18 5.74 -5.31
N ILE A 96 -19.26 5.77 -6.07
CA ILE A 96 -20.05 6.96 -6.39
C ILE A 96 -21.48 6.68 -5.92
N GLY A 97 -21.98 7.49 -4.97
CA GLY A 97 -23.24 7.21 -4.30
C GLY A 97 -23.24 5.83 -3.63
N ASP A 98 -24.18 4.96 -4.04
CA ASP A 98 -24.36 3.60 -3.55
C ASP A 98 -23.68 2.53 -4.41
N ALA A 99 -22.99 2.92 -5.48
CA ALA A 99 -22.51 2.00 -6.51
C ALA A 99 -20.99 2.04 -6.70
N LEU A 100 -20.43 0.88 -7.02
CA LEU A 100 -19.05 0.73 -7.44
C LEU A 100 -18.96 0.91 -8.95
N TYR A 101 -17.96 1.69 -9.36
CA TYR A 101 -17.61 1.93 -10.74
C TYR A 101 -16.15 1.57 -10.99
N TYR A 102 -15.89 1.01 -12.17
CA TYR A 102 -14.56 0.99 -12.76
C TYR A 102 -14.35 2.31 -13.50
N SER A 103 -13.43 3.12 -13.00
CA SER A 103 -13.03 4.39 -13.61
C SER A 103 -11.82 4.16 -14.48
N ARG A 104 -11.84 4.70 -15.71
CA ARG A 104 -10.68 4.69 -16.59
C ARG A 104 -10.63 5.93 -17.46
N TYR A 105 -9.42 6.36 -17.79
CA TYR A 105 -9.14 7.44 -18.73
C TYR A 105 -7.70 7.31 -19.22
N ARG A 106 -7.33 8.10 -20.22
CA ARG A 106 -5.95 8.18 -20.69
C ARG A 106 -5.41 9.60 -20.55
N THR A 107 -4.11 9.68 -20.31
CA THR A 107 -3.35 10.92 -20.44
C THR A 107 -2.57 10.96 -21.74
N ASP A 108 -2.28 12.16 -22.24
CA ASP A 108 -1.34 12.36 -23.34
C ASP A 108 0.13 12.38 -22.85
N MET A 109 1.08 12.60 -23.78
CA MET A 109 2.51 12.60 -23.45
C MET A 109 2.96 13.78 -22.57
N VAL A 110 2.14 14.82 -22.43
CA VAL A 110 2.42 15.97 -21.54
C VAL A 110 1.66 15.87 -20.21
N GLY A 111 0.88 14.81 -20.03
CA GLY A 111 0.15 14.51 -18.80
C GLY A 111 -1.25 15.12 -18.74
N ASP A 112 -1.80 15.58 -19.85
CA ASP A 112 -3.16 16.13 -19.95
C ASP A 112 -4.15 15.01 -20.25
N LEU A 113 -5.45 15.24 -20.07
CA LEU A 113 -6.46 14.26 -20.49
C LEU A 113 -6.41 14.11 -22.01
N ASP A 114 -6.24 12.89 -22.51
CA ASP A 114 -6.36 12.60 -23.94
C ASP A 114 -7.83 12.77 -24.37
N PRO A 115 -8.15 13.74 -25.24
CA PRO A 115 -9.52 13.97 -25.70
C PRO A 115 -10.14 12.77 -26.43
N SER A 116 -9.29 11.89 -27.00
CA SER A 116 -9.73 10.69 -27.72
C SER A 116 -10.13 9.56 -26.78
N ASN A 117 -9.64 9.59 -25.53
CA ASN A 117 -9.89 8.60 -24.50
C ASN A 117 -10.25 9.29 -23.17
N PRO A 118 -11.38 10.03 -23.15
CA PRO A 118 -11.77 10.84 -22.00
C PRO A 118 -12.16 9.97 -20.79
N PRO A 119 -12.28 10.57 -19.60
CA PRO A 119 -12.82 9.89 -18.43
C PRO A 119 -14.13 9.15 -18.68
N SER A 120 -14.12 7.87 -18.32
CA SER A 120 -15.26 6.98 -18.44
C SER A 120 -15.49 6.16 -17.16
N LEU A 121 -16.74 5.83 -16.91
CA LEU A 121 -17.20 5.11 -15.73
C LEU A 121 -18.03 3.89 -16.15
N GLY A 122 -17.51 2.69 -15.89
CA GLY A 122 -18.24 1.44 -16.04
C GLY A 122 -18.87 1.01 -14.72
N ARG A 123 -20.21 1.01 -14.63
CA ARG A 123 -20.90 0.61 -13.39
C ARG A 123 -20.76 -0.90 -13.17
N ILE A 124 -20.33 -1.30 -11.97
CA ILE A 124 -20.19 -2.71 -11.58
C ILE A 124 -21.44 -3.20 -10.82
N GLY A 125 -21.92 -2.42 -9.84
CA GLY A 125 -23.07 -2.82 -9.03
C GLY A 125 -23.35 -1.89 -7.85
N GLY A 126 -24.53 -2.05 -7.22
CA GLY A 126 -24.96 -1.28 -6.04
C GLY A 126 -24.60 -1.95 -4.71
N GLY A 127 -25.00 -1.34 -3.59
CA GLY A 127 -24.81 -1.87 -2.24
C GLY A 127 -23.57 -1.36 -1.50
N TRP A 128 -22.94 -0.30 -2.01
CA TRP A 128 -21.65 0.22 -1.52
C TRP A 128 -21.78 1.33 -0.48
N THR A 129 -22.99 1.78 -0.15
CA THR A 129 -23.25 2.91 0.78
C THR A 129 -22.52 2.78 2.11
N ASN A 130 -22.54 1.59 2.70
CA ASN A 130 -22.03 1.36 4.06
C ASN A 130 -20.55 1.00 4.11
N PHE A 131 -19.85 0.95 2.97
CA PHE A 131 -18.41 0.70 2.95
C PHE A 131 -17.64 1.95 3.35
N THR A 132 -16.53 1.78 4.04
CA THR A 132 -15.68 2.85 4.58
C THR A 132 -14.25 2.81 4.04
N ALA A 133 -13.81 1.64 3.57
CA ALA A 133 -12.57 1.48 2.83
C ALA A 133 -12.74 0.41 1.75
N ILE A 134 -12.05 0.58 0.64
CA ILE A 134 -11.94 -0.40 -0.44
C ILE A 134 -10.49 -0.49 -0.89
N GLU A 135 -10.04 -1.66 -1.33
CA GLU A 135 -8.69 -1.85 -1.85
C GLU A 135 -8.67 -3.01 -2.85
N LEU A 136 -7.75 -2.93 -3.81
CA LEU A 136 -7.49 -3.98 -4.79
C LEU A 136 -6.07 -4.53 -4.58
N ALA A 137 -5.97 -5.79 -4.18
CA ALA A 137 -4.73 -6.55 -4.19
C ALA A 137 -4.61 -7.31 -5.51
N ASP A 138 -3.58 -7.02 -6.27
CA ASP A 138 -3.27 -7.71 -7.53
C ASP A 138 -1.82 -8.13 -7.47
N TYR A 139 -1.55 -9.43 -7.58
CA TYR A 139 -0.21 -9.98 -7.48
C TYR A 139 0.13 -10.77 -8.74
N ALA A 140 1.12 -10.25 -9.46
CA ALA A 140 1.81 -10.95 -10.53
C ALA A 140 3.26 -11.21 -10.10
N SER A 141 3.79 -12.40 -10.40
CA SER A 141 5.21 -12.68 -10.18
C SER A 141 6.06 -12.21 -11.35
N TYR A 142 7.28 -11.80 -11.02
CA TYR A 142 8.35 -11.49 -11.97
C TYR A 142 9.43 -12.59 -11.86
N PRO A 143 10.05 -13.05 -12.97
CA PRO A 143 9.89 -12.60 -14.36
C PRO A 143 8.87 -13.38 -15.19
N ASP A 144 8.23 -14.40 -14.62
CA ASP A 144 7.32 -15.31 -15.34
C ASP A 144 5.99 -14.63 -15.74
N GLY A 145 5.66 -13.48 -15.15
CA GLY A 145 4.47 -12.69 -15.49
C GLY A 145 3.16 -13.36 -15.05
N THR A 146 3.24 -14.44 -14.28
CA THR A 146 2.08 -15.18 -13.81
C THR A 146 1.28 -14.31 -12.85
N ILE A 147 0.04 -13.96 -13.24
CA ILE A 147 -0.94 -13.35 -12.34
C ILE A 147 -1.45 -14.45 -11.43
N HIS A 148 -1.16 -14.38 -10.13
CA HIS A 148 -1.61 -15.37 -9.16
C HIS A 148 -3.03 -15.04 -8.68
N HIS A 149 -3.30 -13.77 -8.39
CA HIS A 149 -4.62 -13.34 -7.95
C HIS A 149 -4.87 -11.86 -8.17
N THR A 150 -6.15 -11.56 -8.34
CA THR A 150 -6.69 -10.20 -8.29
C THR A 150 -7.90 -10.23 -7.34
N THR A 151 -7.71 -9.67 -6.15
CA THR A 151 -8.66 -9.72 -5.05
C THR A 151 -9.06 -8.32 -4.61
N PHE A 152 -10.36 -8.09 -4.56
CA PHE A 152 -10.96 -6.85 -4.12
C PHE A 152 -11.44 -6.99 -2.67
N TYR A 153 -11.16 -5.98 -1.87
CA TYR A 153 -11.53 -5.92 -0.46
C TYR A 153 -12.41 -4.71 -0.18
N GLY A 154 -13.35 -4.88 0.75
CA GLY A 154 -14.20 -3.79 1.22
C GLY A 154 -14.49 -3.91 2.71
N LEU A 155 -14.14 -2.89 3.48
CA LEU A 155 -14.48 -2.80 4.90
C LEU A 155 -15.81 -2.07 5.05
N ARG A 156 -16.83 -2.76 5.56
CA ARG A 156 -18.12 -2.17 5.87
C ARG A 156 -18.12 -1.55 7.27
N ASN A 157 -18.91 -0.51 7.47
CA ASN A 157 -18.99 0.25 8.73
C ASN A 157 -19.45 -0.57 9.95
N ASP A 158 -20.06 -1.73 9.74
CA ASP A 158 -20.41 -2.71 10.78
C ASP A 158 -19.25 -3.64 11.15
N GLY A 159 -18.08 -3.47 10.54
CA GLY A 159 -16.89 -4.26 10.84
C GLY A 159 -16.78 -5.59 10.13
N VAL A 160 -17.56 -5.80 9.07
CA VAL A 160 -17.38 -6.96 8.19
C VAL A 160 -16.44 -6.58 7.04
N LEU A 161 -15.32 -7.31 6.94
CA LEU A 161 -14.39 -7.22 5.81
C LEU A 161 -14.82 -8.21 4.74
N PHE A 162 -15.26 -7.71 3.60
CA PHE A 162 -15.64 -8.50 2.44
C PHE A 162 -14.49 -8.68 1.48
N ARG A 163 -14.52 -9.81 0.78
CA ARG A 163 -13.55 -10.19 -0.24
C ARG A 163 -14.24 -10.69 -1.49
N TRP A 164 -13.77 -10.25 -2.64
CA TRP A 164 -14.20 -10.71 -3.96
C TRP A 164 -12.97 -11.05 -4.82
N ASN A 165 -13.12 -12.03 -5.69
CA ASN A 165 -12.19 -12.23 -6.80
C ASN A 165 -12.67 -11.39 -7.98
N GLN A 166 -11.76 -10.65 -8.60
CA GLN A 166 -12.04 -9.93 -9.83
C GLN A 166 -12.01 -10.94 -10.99
N LEU A 167 -13.12 -11.05 -11.73
CA LEU A 167 -13.30 -12.01 -12.81
C LEU A 167 -14.10 -11.37 -13.95
N ASN A 168 -13.57 -11.38 -15.17
CA ASN A 168 -14.25 -10.90 -16.38
C ASN A 168 -14.88 -9.50 -16.24
N GLY A 169 -14.17 -8.57 -15.59
CA GLY A 169 -14.65 -7.21 -15.35
C GLY A 169 -15.70 -7.07 -14.23
N GLY A 170 -16.11 -8.17 -13.58
CA GLY A 170 -17.01 -8.19 -12.43
C GLY A 170 -16.30 -8.60 -11.13
N LEU A 171 -17.07 -8.57 -10.02
CA LEU A 171 -16.61 -9.01 -8.70
C LEU A 171 -17.42 -10.23 -8.25
N ARG A 172 -16.74 -11.36 -8.03
CA ARG A 172 -17.34 -12.59 -7.49
C ARG A 172 -17.00 -12.73 -6.02
N ALA A 173 -18.01 -12.80 -5.15
CA ALA A 173 -17.80 -12.93 -3.72
C ALA A 173 -16.97 -14.19 -3.39
N SER A 174 -15.96 -14.02 -2.54
CA SER A 174 -15.01 -15.08 -2.16
C SER A 174 -14.71 -15.14 -0.66
N GLY A 175 -15.27 -14.25 0.14
CA GLY A 175 -15.16 -14.27 1.60
C GLY A 175 -15.85 -13.09 2.28
N SER A 176 -16.19 -13.27 3.56
CA SER A 176 -16.67 -12.20 4.43
C SER A 176 -16.26 -12.52 5.87
N TYR A 177 -15.68 -11.53 6.55
CA TYR A 177 -15.02 -11.73 7.84
C TYR A 177 -15.52 -10.69 8.83
N PRO A 178 -16.40 -11.06 9.79
CA PRO A 178 -16.77 -10.15 10.87
C PRO A 178 -15.61 -9.96 11.86
N GLY A 179 -15.73 -8.97 12.74
CA GLY A 179 -14.78 -8.74 13.85
C GLY A 179 -13.86 -7.53 13.69
N PHE A 180 -14.05 -6.73 12.63
CA PHE A 180 -13.24 -5.54 12.34
C PHE A 180 -13.98 -4.23 12.66
N ALA A 181 -14.98 -4.25 13.53
CA ALA A 181 -15.80 -3.06 13.85
C ALA A 181 -14.98 -1.92 14.48
N SER A 182 -13.83 -2.23 15.09
CA SER A 182 -12.93 -1.24 15.64
C SER A 182 -12.01 -0.60 14.59
N VAL A 183 -11.85 -1.21 13.40
CA VAL A 183 -10.94 -0.73 12.35
C VAL A 183 -11.46 0.59 11.77
N LYS A 184 -10.59 1.59 11.77
CA LYS A 184 -10.87 2.95 11.27
C LYS A 184 -10.44 3.08 9.81
N SER A 185 -9.23 2.64 9.48
CA SER A 185 -8.70 2.60 8.12
C SER A 185 -7.69 1.46 7.95
N MET A 186 -7.38 1.11 6.71
CA MET A 186 -6.45 0.02 6.38
C MET A 186 -5.66 0.35 5.10
N ALA A 187 -4.43 -0.15 5.02
CA ALA A 187 -3.56 -0.04 3.85
C ALA A 187 -2.91 -1.40 3.54
N LEU A 188 -2.89 -1.80 2.27
CA LEU A 188 -2.23 -3.03 1.83
C LEU A 188 -0.71 -2.88 1.93
N ILE A 189 -0.06 -3.77 2.68
CA ILE A 189 1.39 -3.75 2.89
C ILE A 189 2.10 -4.96 2.30
N ALA A 190 1.41 -6.07 2.08
CA ALA A 190 1.98 -7.24 1.42
C ALA A 190 0.97 -7.96 0.53
N LYS A 191 1.47 -8.50 -0.58
CA LYS A 191 0.74 -9.41 -1.47
C LYS A 191 1.66 -10.58 -1.79
N THR A 192 1.17 -11.80 -1.65
CA THR A 192 1.93 -13.02 -1.94
C THR A 192 1.04 -14.04 -2.65
N PRO A 193 1.57 -15.13 -3.22
CA PRO A 193 0.74 -16.17 -3.82
C PRO A 193 -0.28 -16.82 -2.87
N THR A 194 -0.14 -16.65 -1.55
CA THR A 194 -0.96 -17.38 -0.57
C THR A 194 -1.71 -16.48 0.41
N TYR A 195 -1.37 -15.19 0.50
CA TYR A 195 -2.04 -14.23 1.37
C TYR A 195 -1.80 -12.78 0.95
N ASP A 196 -2.71 -11.92 1.36
CA ASP A 196 -2.54 -10.47 1.40
C ASP A 196 -2.47 -10.00 2.86
N THR A 197 -1.71 -8.94 3.13
CA THR A 197 -1.63 -8.36 4.49
C THR A 197 -1.88 -6.86 4.46
N PHE A 198 -2.74 -6.41 5.37
CA PHE A 198 -3.02 -5.02 5.62
C PHE A 198 -2.40 -4.55 6.93
N LEU A 199 -1.96 -3.29 7.00
CA LEU A 199 -1.89 -2.55 8.25
C LEU A 199 -3.21 -1.84 8.48
N ALA A 200 -3.75 -1.94 9.69
CA ALA A 200 -5.03 -1.36 10.05
C ALA A 200 -4.97 -0.68 11.41
N ASN A 201 -5.40 0.58 11.47
CA ASN A 201 -5.55 1.29 12.74
C ASN A 201 -6.98 1.14 13.28
N THR A 202 -7.13 1.26 14.60
CA THR A 202 -8.42 1.20 15.27
C THR A 202 -8.84 2.56 15.83
N ARG A 203 -10.14 2.75 16.04
CA ARG A 203 -10.69 3.91 16.76
C ARG A 203 -10.14 4.03 18.19
N GLY A 204 -9.72 2.92 18.80
CA GLY A 204 -9.06 2.89 20.11
C GLY A 204 -7.55 3.18 20.07
N GLY A 205 -6.97 3.36 18.88
CA GLY A 205 -5.59 3.82 18.70
C GLY A 205 -4.55 2.75 18.49
N ALA A 206 -4.93 1.48 18.43
CA ALA A 206 -4.00 0.41 18.11
C ALA A 206 -3.75 0.30 16.59
N LEU A 207 -2.62 -0.31 16.22
CA LEU A 207 -2.22 -0.67 14.86
C LEU A 207 -1.97 -2.18 14.81
N TYR A 208 -2.58 -2.86 13.85
CA TYR A 208 -2.45 -4.31 13.66
C TYR A 208 -2.08 -4.65 12.23
N THR A 209 -1.49 -5.81 12.03
CA THR A 209 -1.59 -6.50 10.74
C THR A 209 -2.88 -7.31 10.67
N ILE A 210 -3.46 -7.40 9.46
CA ILE A 210 -4.55 -8.32 9.12
C ILE A 210 -4.08 -9.11 7.91
N ARG A 211 -3.59 -10.35 8.15
CA ARG A 211 -3.15 -11.27 7.10
C ARG A 211 -4.34 -12.16 6.68
N ILE A 212 -4.68 -12.17 5.40
CA ILE A 212 -5.84 -12.85 4.84
C ILE A 212 -5.36 -13.94 3.87
N PRO A 213 -5.49 -15.22 4.23
CA PRO A 213 -5.15 -16.32 3.32
C PRO A 213 -6.03 -16.33 2.07
N LEU A 214 -5.44 -16.64 0.91
CA LEU A 214 -6.13 -16.76 -0.37
C LEU A 214 -6.73 -18.16 -0.58
N ALA A 215 -6.20 -19.17 0.12
CA ALA A 215 -6.68 -20.55 0.11
C ALA A 215 -7.14 -20.99 1.50
N SER A 216 -7.94 -22.06 1.54
CA SER A 216 -8.48 -22.60 2.79
C SER A 216 -7.37 -23.04 3.76
N PRO A 217 -7.46 -22.73 5.07
CA PRO A 217 -8.56 -22.02 5.74
C PRO A 217 -8.52 -20.50 5.48
N LEU A 218 -9.64 -19.95 5.01
CA LEU A 218 -9.80 -18.53 4.68
C LEU A 218 -10.02 -17.65 5.91
N ARG A 219 -9.25 -17.83 6.97
CA ARG A 219 -9.43 -17.10 8.24
C ARG A 219 -8.37 -16.02 8.39
N PRO A 220 -8.75 -14.73 8.53
CA PRO A 220 -7.80 -13.68 8.82
C PRO A 220 -7.02 -13.92 10.12
N VAL A 221 -5.72 -13.63 10.10
CA VAL A 221 -4.83 -13.62 11.27
C VAL A 221 -4.52 -12.16 11.61
N VAL A 222 -4.82 -11.77 12.85
CA VAL A 222 -4.63 -10.40 13.32
C VAL A 222 -3.50 -10.35 14.33
N THR A 223 -2.49 -9.50 14.13
CA THR A 223 -1.33 -9.40 15.04
C THR A 223 -1.08 -7.94 15.45
N PRO A 224 -0.96 -7.63 16.76
CA PRO A 224 -0.71 -6.27 17.22
C PRO A 224 0.69 -5.80 16.81
N VAL A 225 0.76 -4.59 16.25
CA VAL A 225 2.00 -3.90 15.89
C VAL A 225 2.28 -2.77 16.89
N ARG A 226 1.26 -1.98 17.22
CA ARG A 226 1.26 -0.99 18.30
C ARG A 226 -0.10 -0.99 18.99
N THR A 227 -0.12 -0.67 20.28
CA THR A 227 -1.37 -0.74 21.07
C THR A 227 -2.07 0.60 21.23
N ARG A 228 -1.40 1.73 20.90
CA ARG A 228 -1.91 3.10 21.06
C ARG A 228 -1.30 4.05 20.02
N THR A 229 -1.85 5.28 19.96
CA THR A 229 -1.40 6.47 19.20
C THR A 229 -1.69 6.48 17.70
N TRP A 230 -2.49 5.56 17.18
CA TRP A 230 -2.86 5.51 15.75
C TRP A 230 -4.30 5.96 15.47
N GLN A 231 -5.06 6.41 16.47
CA GLN A 231 -6.48 6.72 16.32
C GLN A 231 -6.75 7.96 15.47
N GLY A 232 -5.78 8.86 15.33
CA GLY A 232 -5.93 10.12 14.60
C GLY A 232 -6.01 9.96 13.08
N PHE A 233 -5.68 8.80 12.52
CA PHE A 233 -5.65 8.64 11.06
C PHE A 233 -6.98 8.09 10.51
N GLU A 234 -7.67 8.85 9.68
CA GLU A 234 -8.84 8.41 8.90
C GLU A 234 -8.42 7.73 7.59
N THR A 235 -7.18 7.89 7.16
CA THR A 235 -6.64 7.20 5.98
C THR A 235 -5.22 6.73 6.22
N LEU A 236 -4.98 5.48 5.86
CA LEU A 236 -3.64 4.93 5.71
C LEU A 236 -3.38 4.68 4.22
N SER A 237 -2.17 5.01 3.76
CA SER A 237 -1.67 4.68 2.42
C SER A 237 -0.25 4.12 2.55
N ALA A 238 0.08 3.11 1.76
CA ALA A 238 1.32 2.37 1.89
C ALA A 238 1.99 2.13 0.54
N ALA A 239 3.31 2.11 0.56
CA ALA A 239 4.16 1.68 -0.55
C ALA A 239 5.32 0.84 -0.02
N ALA A 240 5.82 -0.10 -0.83
CA ALA A 240 7.06 -0.81 -0.53
C ALA A 240 8.22 0.17 -0.31
N CYS A 241 9.09 -0.15 0.64
CA CYS A 241 10.29 0.62 0.93
C CYS A 241 11.42 -0.33 1.34
N GLY A 242 12.37 -0.56 0.42
CA GLY A 242 13.40 -1.58 0.60
C GLY A 242 12.86 -3.00 0.51
N LYS A 243 13.66 -3.97 0.99
CA LYS A 243 13.39 -5.41 0.78
C LYS A 243 12.16 -5.94 1.54
N ASN A 244 11.98 -5.51 2.80
CA ASN A 244 10.90 -5.98 3.68
C ASN A 244 10.28 -4.80 4.46
N GLY A 245 10.18 -3.62 3.86
CA GLY A 245 9.76 -2.40 4.55
C GLY A 245 8.57 -1.77 3.86
N THR A 246 7.85 -0.95 4.62
CA THR A 246 6.71 -0.18 4.16
C THR A 246 6.92 1.28 4.52
N LEU A 247 6.73 2.15 3.55
CA LEU A 247 6.51 3.56 3.82
C LEU A 247 5.01 3.76 4.02
N LEU A 248 4.63 4.17 5.24
CA LEU A 248 3.23 4.34 5.66
C LEU A 248 2.94 5.82 5.84
N LEU A 249 1.95 6.31 5.11
CA LEU A 249 1.37 7.64 5.28
C LEU A 249 0.07 7.50 6.09
N GLY A 250 -0.03 8.22 7.20
CA GLY A 250 -1.26 8.40 7.96
C GLY A 250 -1.80 9.82 7.76
N ILE A 251 -3.05 9.94 7.31
CA ILE A 251 -3.74 11.23 7.12
C ILE A 251 -4.75 11.40 8.24
N ASP A 252 -4.61 12.48 8.99
CA ASP A 252 -5.56 12.99 9.97
C ASP A 252 -6.41 14.05 9.26
N LYS A 253 -7.62 13.67 8.86
CA LYS A 253 -8.58 14.51 8.14
C LYS A 253 -9.20 15.57 9.04
N ASP A 254 -9.28 15.33 10.35
CA ASP A 254 -9.82 16.30 11.31
C ASP A 254 -8.84 17.47 11.47
N ALA A 255 -7.55 17.17 11.59
CA ALA A 255 -6.48 18.16 11.65
C ALA A 255 -6.01 18.63 10.26
N LYS A 256 -6.45 17.98 9.18
CA LYS A 256 -6.01 18.20 7.79
C LYS A 256 -4.49 18.04 7.59
N THR A 257 -3.88 17.14 8.35
CA THR A 257 -2.43 16.89 8.33
C THR A 257 -2.12 15.46 7.91
N ALA A 258 -0.89 15.20 7.51
CA ALA A 258 -0.42 13.83 7.28
C ALA A 258 0.97 13.61 7.87
N TYR A 259 1.22 12.39 8.33
CA TYR A 259 2.49 11.98 8.92
C TYR A 259 3.04 10.78 8.18
N LEU A 260 4.35 10.77 7.97
CA LEU A 260 5.05 9.72 7.26
C LEU A 260 5.86 8.85 8.22
N TYR A 261 5.79 7.54 8.04
CA TYR A 261 6.47 6.56 8.87
C TYR A 261 7.19 5.53 8.01
N ALA A 262 8.45 5.26 8.31
CA ALA A 262 9.12 4.05 7.83
C ALA A 262 8.81 2.90 8.79
N VAL A 263 8.12 1.89 8.29
CA VAL A 263 7.73 0.67 8.99
C VAL A 263 8.62 -0.45 8.47
N GLY A 264 9.32 -1.13 9.38
CA GLY A 264 10.09 -2.33 9.05
C GLY A 264 9.18 -3.52 8.78
N HIS A 265 9.78 -4.70 8.63
CA HIS A 265 9.04 -5.95 8.50
C HIS A 265 8.08 -6.14 9.68
N ALA A 266 6.82 -6.42 9.37
CA ALA A 266 5.79 -6.59 10.38
C ALA A 266 5.99 -7.90 11.16
N ASN A 267 6.52 -7.80 12.37
CA ASN A 267 6.78 -8.93 13.27
C ASN A 267 6.14 -8.69 14.65
N GLY A 268 4.88 -8.24 14.62
CA GLY A 268 4.11 -7.90 15.82
C GLY A 268 4.65 -6.68 16.54
N THR A 269 4.70 -6.71 17.87
CA THR A 269 5.14 -5.56 18.68
C THR A 269 6.62 -5.21 18.50
N ALA A 270 7.42 -6.14 17.97
CA ALA A 270 8.82 -5.91 17.61
C ALA A 270 9.00 -5.07 16.32
N THR A 271 7.91 -4.76 15.61
CA THR A 271 8.00 -4.04 14.33
C THR A 271 8.62 -2.67 14.56
N VAL A 272 9.69 -2.35 13.84
CA VAL A 272 10.32 -1.03 13.92
C VAL A 272 9.43 -0.03 13.19
N ILE A 273 9.10 1.08 13.86
CA ILE A 273 8.37 2.20 13.25
C ILE A 273 9.13 3.47 13.56
N GLN A 274 9.61 4.14 12.52
CA GLN A 274 10.33 5.41 12.61
C GLN A 274 9.49 6.51 11.99
N SER A 275 9.14 7.53 12.76
CA SER A 275 8.54 8.74 12.19
C SER A 275 9.55 9.44 11.28
N ARG A 276 9.09 9.87 10.12
CA ARG A 276 9.82 10.78 9.22
C ARG A 276 9.39 12.22 9.41
N GLY A 277 8.23 12.44 10.02
CA GLY A 277 7.71 13.75 10.41
C GLY A 277 6.38 14.09 9.76
N LEU A 278 5.95 15.33 9.98
CA LEU A 278 4.80 15.94 9.33
C LEU A 278 5.10 16.13 7.84
N VAL A 279 4.17 15.72 6.98
CA VAL A 279 4.27 15.94 5.55
C VAL A 279 3.75 17.35 5.22
N PRO A 280 4.49 18.17 4.46
CA PRO A 280 4.06 19.53 4.16
C PRO A 280 2.80 19.53 3.30
N GLY A 281 1.86 20.43 3.59
CA GLY A 281 0.62 20.60 2.81
C GLY A 281 -0.65 20.49 3.66
N THR A 282 -1.80 20.52 2.98
CA THR A 282 -3.13 20.35 3.59
C THR A 282 -3.79 19.12 2.99
N PHE A 283 -4.35 18.28 3.86
CA PHE A 283 -4.93 16.99 3.49
C PHE A 283 -6.42 16.93 3.81
N ASP A 284 -7.23 17.66 3.05
CA ASP A 284 -8.69 17.74 3.23
C ASP A 284 -9.49 17.22 2.03
N ASP A 285 -8.87 16.44 1.16
CA ASP A 285 -9.59 15.83 0.03
C ASP A 285 -10.56 14.74 0.52
N PRO A 286 -11.77 14.65 -0.07
CA PRO A 286 -12.78 13.66 0.30
C PRO A 286 -12.29 12.21 0.25
N ALA A 287 -11.57 11.84 -0.82
CA ALA A 287 -11.11 10.49 -1.06
C ALA A 287 -9.60 10.49 -1.37
N TYR A 288 -8.87 9.60 -0.72
CA TYR A 288 -7.45 9.34 -0.93
C TYR A 288 -7.26 7.91 -1.39
N PHE A 289 -6.21 7.67 -2.16
CA PHE A 289 -5.81 6.35 -2.65
C PHE A 289 -4.31 6.33 -2.94
N ARG A 290 -3.76 5.14 -3.19
CA ARG A 290 -2.39 5.01 -3.70
C ARG A 290 -2.39 4.87 -5.22
N TRP A 291 -1.55 5.63 -5.91
CA TRP A 291 -1.17 5.33 -7.27
C TRP A 291 -0.19 4.16 -7.28
N VAL A 292 -0.34 3.27 -8.25
CA VAL A 292 0.55 2.12 -8.43
C VAL A 292 0.88 1.96 -9.91
N PRO A 293 2.03 1.39 -10.26
CA PRO A 293 2.24 0.86 -11.60
C PRO A 293 1.39 -0.40 -11.83
N ILE A 294 1.51 -1.00 -13.00
CA ILE A 294 0.93 -2.33 -13.27
C ILE A 294 1.41 -3.40 -12.26
N SER A 295 0.60 -4.44 -12.09
CA SER A 295 0.72 -5.45 -11.01
C SER A 295 2.15 -5.99 -10.79
N ILE A 296 2.89 -6.28 -11.86
CA ILE A 296 4.25 -6.82 -11.80
C ILE A 296 5.29 -5.87 -11.18
N PHE A 297 5.00 -4.56 -11.16
CA PHE A 297 5.84 -3.52 -10.56
C PHE A 297 5.23 -2.93 -9.28
N ASP A 298 4.00 -3.29 -8.92
CA ASP A 298 3.35 -2.82 -7.70
C ASP A 298 3.87 -3.61 -6.49
N GLY A 299 5.00 -3.14 -5.96
CA GLY A 299 5.63 -3.70 -4.77
C GLY A 299 4.80 -3.47 -3.50
N ALA A 300 4.49 -4.56 -2.79
CA ALA A 300 3.98 -4.56 -1.43
C ALA A 300 4.61 -5.75 -0.69
N ASN A 301 5.56 -5.49 0.20
CA ASN A 301 6.46 -6.47 0.82
C ASN A 301 6.76 -6.18 2.31
N GLY A 302 5.83 -5.56 3.02
CA GLY A 302 5.99 -5.17 4.42
C GLY A 302 5.83 -6.29 5.46
N ASP A 303 5.50 -7.51 5.06
CA ASP A 303 5.12 -8.64 5.92
C ASP A 303 5.86 -9.94 5.57
#